data_AF-A0A6V2WUZ0-F1
#
_entry.id   AF-A0A6V2WUZ0-F1
#
_cell.length_a   1.000
_cell.length_b   1.000
_cell.length_c   1.000
_cell.angle_alpha   90.00
_cell.angle_beta   90.00
_cell.angle_gamma   90.00
#
_symmetry.space_group_name_H-M   'P 1'
#
loop_
_entity.id
_entity.type
_entity.pdbx_description
1 polymer ?
#
loop_
_entity_poly.entity_id
_entity_poly.type
_entity_poly.pdbx_seq_one_letter_code
_entity_poly.pdbx_strand_id
1 'polypeptide(L)'
;MHHAYTHSYPPIPSVPFLLFTGTHDAVAPPRFAQRQYDASSANPRRGLVNKDGADHHEPSMHYNPFLALASAAWFKVYLDGTPDAPLGPTTAQQLLFGAGGASLCGGGDGRMAKCVMPENATARRREAGRAGGWGRVGGLERAGRPGGFADLRTVPHRNT
;
A
#
# COMPACT_ATOMS: atom_id res chain seq x y z
N MET A 1 -2.90 -7.19 -7.97
CA MET A 1 -3.26 -7.99 -9.17
C MET A 1 -2.38 -9.22 -9.17
N HIS A 2 -2.98 -10.41 -9.09
CA HIS A 2 -2.26 -11.67 -9.01
C HIS A 2 -2.35 -12.39 -10.35
N HIS A 3 -1.20 -12.76 -10.93
CA HIS A 3 -1.10 -13.56 -12.14
C HIS A 3 -2.01 -13.06 -13.27
N ALA A 4 -1.93 -11.75 -13.55
CA ALA A 4 -2.85 -11.07 -14.45
C ALA A 4 -2.73 -11.62 -15.89
N TYR A 5 -3.77 -12.33 -16.33
CA TYR A 5 -3.94 -12.75 -17.71
C TYR A 5 -4.62 -11.64 -18.50
N THR A 6 -3.94 -11.07 -19.49
CA THR A 6 -4.57 -10.11 -20.39
C THR A 6 -3.90 -10.05 -21.76
N HIS A 7 -4.72 -9.82 -22.78
CA HIS A 7 -4.30 -9.47 -24.14
C HIS A 7 -4.33 -7.95 -24.39
N SER A 8 -4.93 -7.18 -23.49
CA SER A 8 -5.07 -5.73 -23.57
C SER A 8 -4.37 -5.06 -22.38
N TYR A 9 -3.57 -4.03 -22.65
CA TYR A 9 -2.78 -3.32 -21.62
C TYR A 9 -3.23 -1.86 -21.50
N PRO A 10 -4.51 -1.57 -21.18
CA PRO A 10 -4.90 -0.20 -20.93
C PRO A 10 -4.07 0.31 -19.76
N PRO A 11 -3.51 1.52 -19.85
CA PRO A 11 -2.78 2.08 -18.73
C PRO A 11 -3.72 2.26 -17.54
N ILE A 12 -3.20 2.01 -16.35
CA ILE A 12 -3.89 2.28 -15.08
C ILE A 12 -3.26 3.55 -14.50
N PRO A 13 -3.70 4.75 -14.88
CA PRO A 13 -3.03 5.99 -14.50
C PRO A 13 -3.37 6.44 -13.08
N SER A 14 -4.57 6.15 -12.60
CA SER A 14 -5.14 6.78 -11.40
C SER A 14 -4.98 5.97 -10.12
N VAL A 15 -4.82 4.65 -10.22
CA VAL A 15 -4.84 3.74 -9.07
C VAL A 15 -3.43 3.21 -8.80
N PRO A 16 -2.89 3.31 -7.57
CA PRO A 16 -1.69 2.59 -7.20
C PRO A 16 -1.92 1.08 -7.28
N PHE A 17 -1.04 0.36 -7.99
CA PHE A 17 -1.20 -1.08 -8.16
C PHE A 17 0.09 -1.87 -7.91
N LEU A 18 -0.09 -3.08 -7.41
CA LEU A 18 0.97 -4.07 -7.23
C LEU A 18 0.66 -5.29 -8.08
N LEU A 19 1.59 -5.64 -8.96
CA LEU A 19 1.53 -6.79 -9.86
C LEU A 19 2.33 -7.95 -9.28
N PHE A 20 1.73 -9.12 -9.22
CA PHE A 20 2.40 -10.38 -8.89
C PHE A 20 2.32 -11.32 -10.07
N THR A 21 3.43 -11.98 -10.37
CA THR A 21 3.58 -13.01 -11.39
C THR A 21 4.68 -13.98 -10.97
N GLY A 22 4.87 -15.06 -11.72
CA GLY A 22 5.84 -16.10 -11.39
C GLY A 22 6.55 -16.66 -12.62
N THR A 23 7.80 -17.07 -12.45
CA THR A 23 8.64 -17.58 -13.57
C THR A 23 8.11 -18.87 -14.20
N HIS A 24 7.25 -19.62 -13.50
CA HIS A 24 6.62 -20.85 -13.98
C HIS A 24 5.15 -20.66 -14.37
N ASP A 25 4.66 -19.41 -14.45
CA ASP A 25 3.30 -19.15 -14.91
C ASP A 25 3.18 -19.38 -16.43
N ALA A 26 2.65 -20.55 -16.81
CA ALA A 26 2.41 -20.91 -18.20
C ALA A 26 1.09 -20.34 -18.76
N VAL A 27 0.17 -19.90 -17.90
CA VAL A 27 -1.14 -19.38 -18.29
C VAL A 27 -1.06 -17.88 -18.54
N ALA A 28 -0.52 -17.13 -17.57
CA ALA A 28 -0.24 -15.70 -17.63
C ALA A 28 1.26 -15.42 -17.46
N PRO A 29 2.08 -15.64 -18.50
CA PRO A 29 3.53 -15.53 -18.37
C PRO A 29 3.96 -14.13 -17.91
N PRO A 30 5.12 -13.99 -17.22
CA PRO A 30 5.58 -12.73 -16.62
C PRO A 30 5.54 -11.50 -17.53
N ARG A 31 5.67 -11.71 -18.85
CA ARG A 31 5.55 -10.65 -19.86
C ARG A 31 4.22 -9.88 -19.80
N PHE A 32 3.13 -10.49 -19.35
CA PHE A 32 1.83 -9.81 -19.25
C PHE A 32 1.83 -8.78 -18.12
N ALA A 33 2.28 -9.17 -16.93
CA ALA A 33 2.48 -8.23 -15.82
C ALA A 33 3.54 -7.17 -16.17
N GLN A 34 4.64 -7.55 -16.82
CA GLN A 34 5.67 -6.61 -17.25
C GLN A 34 5.10 -5.53 -18.19
N ARG A 35 4.28 -5.91 -19.18
CA ARG A 35 3.63 -4.95 -20.09
C ARG A 35 2.66 -4.01 -19.38
N GLN A 36 1.94 -4.47 -18.36
CA GLN A 36 1.10 -3.60 -17.53
C GLN A 36 1.95 -2.62 -16.71
N TYR A 37 3.07 -3.09 -16.16
CA TYR A 37 4.01 -2.26 -15.42
C TYR A 37 4.67 -1.20 -16.32
N ASP A 38 5.00 -1.54 -17.57
CA ASP A 38 5.67 -0.66 -18.52
C ASP A 38 4.72 0.22 -19.34
N ALA A 39 3.40 0.06 -19.18
CA ALA A 39 2.40 0.80 -19.97
C ALA A 39 2.62 2.32 -19.84
N SER A 40 2.55 3.03 -20.97
CA SER A 40 2.64 4.49 -21.01
C SER A 40 1.55 5.10 -20.10
N SER A 41 1.91 6.05 -19.25
CA SER A 41 0.99 6.66 -18.28
C SER A 41 0.52 5.72 -17.15
N ALA A 42 1.17 4.58 -16.93
CA ALA A 42 0.95 3.81 -15.71
C ALA A 42 1.23 4.65 -14.45
N ASN A 43 0.43 4.45 -13.41
CA ASN A 43 0.58 5.18 -12.15
C ASN A 43 2.03 5.07 -11.64
N PRO A 44 2.66 6.18 -11.17
CA PRO A 44 4.02 6.13 -10.65
C PRO A 44 4.14 5.29 -9.37
N ARG A 45 3.04 5.11 -8.62
CA ARG A 45 2.97 4.25 -7.43
C ARG A 45 2.57 2.84 -7.86
N ARG A 46 3.48 2.19 -8.57
CA ARG A 46 3.29 0.81 -9.03
C ARG A 46 4.46 -0.08 -8.63
N GLY A 47 4.15 -1.34 -8.34
CA GLY A 47 5.14 -2.37 -8.08
C GLY A 47 4.98 -3.57 -9.00
N LEU A 48 6.07 -4.31 -9.18
CA LEU A 48 6.12 -5.57 -9.91
C LEU A 48 6.93 -6.60 -9.13
N VAL A 49 6.30 -7.73 -8.84
CA VAL A 49 6.88 -8.90 -8.19
C VAL A 49 6.81 -10.06 -9.17
N ASN A 50 7.96 -10.59 -9.54
CA ASN A 50 8.11 -11.81 -10.33
C ASN A 50 8.86 -12.83 -9.46
N LYS A 51 8.10 -13.75 -8.87
CA LYS A 51 8.61 -14.75 -7.94
C LYS A 51 9.18 -15.94 -8.68
N ASP A 52 10.33 -16.44 -8.22
CA ASP A 52 10.95 -17.62 -8.81
C ASP A 52 10.16 -18.88 -8.44
N GLY A 53 9.82 -19.69 -9.44
CA GLY A 53 9.11 -20.96 -9.30
C GLY A 53 7.60 -20.86 -9.10
N ALA A 54 7.03 -19.66 -8.93
CA ALA A 54 5.59 -19.49 -8.79
C ALA A 54 4.86 -19.74 -10.12
N ASP A 55 3.72 -20.43 -10.05
CA ASP A 55 2.86 -20.72 -11.19
C ASP A 55 1.55 -19.92 -11.13
N HIS A 56 0.68 -20.12 -12.13
CA HIS A 56 -0.61 -19.41 -12.19
C HIS A 56 -1.53 -19.68 -11.00
N HIS A 57 -1.35 -20.82 -10.34
CA HIS A 57 -2.24 -21.31 -9.30
C HIS A 57 -1.76 -20.94 -7.89
N GLU A 58 -0.63 -20.23 -7.75
CA GLU A 58 -0.12 -19.69 -6.49
C GLU A 58 -1.20 -18.97 -5.65
N PRO A 59 -2.13 -18.17 -6.22
CA PRO A 59 -3.13 -17.49 -5.42
C PRO A 59 -4.22 -18.40 -4.84
N SER A 60 -4.33 -19.65 -5.31
CA SER A 60 -5.47 -20.53 -5.03
C SER A 60 -5.08 -21.98 -4.72
N MET A 61 -4.64 -22.77 -5.71
CA MET A 61 -4.37 -24.20 -5.52
C MET A 61 -3.02 -24.44 -4.84
N HIS A 62 -2.01 -23.66 -5.20
CA HIS A 62 -0.68 -23.71 -4.60
C HIS A 62 -0.51 -22.53 -3.64
N TYR A 63 -1.48 -22.40 -2.74
CA TYR A 63 -1.72 -21.19 -1.97
C TYR A 63 -0.46 -20.67 -1.27
N ASN A 64 -0.10 -19.43 -1.59
CA ASN A 64 0.94 -18.68 -0.92
C ASN A 64 0.34 -17.68 0.10
N PRO A 65 0.50 -17.91 1.42
CA PRO A 65 -0.03 -16.98 2.42
C PRO A 65 0.67 -15.62 2.42
N PHE A 66 1.92 -15.52 1.98
CA PHE A 66 2.62 -14.24 1.92
C PHE A 66 2.02 -13.32 0.86
N LEU A 67 1.59 -13.88 -0.28
CA LEU A 67 0.91 -13.12 -1.34
C LEU A 67 -0.35 -12.42 -0.81
N ALA A 68 -1.14 -13.11 0.01
CA ALA A 68 -2.31 -12.53 0.68
C ALA A 68 -1.90 -11.41 1.65
N LEU A 69 -0.85 -11.63 2.44
CA LEU A 69 -0.33 -10.66 3.39
C LEU A 69 0.18 -9.38 2.71
N ALA A 70 0.94 -9.52 1.62
CA ALA A 70 1.41 -8.40 0.80
C ALA A 70 0.26 -7.62 0.16
N SER A 71 -0.81 -8.32 -0.24
CA SER A 71 -2.03 -7.68 -0.75
C SER A 71 -2.74 -6.86 0.32
N ALA A 72 -2.88 -7.41 1.53
CA ALA A 72 -3.45 -6.68 2.66
C ALA A 72 -2.60 -5.45 3.01
N ALA A 73 -1.27 -5.59 3.00
CA ALA A 73 -0.35 -4.48 3.22
C ALA A 73 -0.51 -3.37 2.18
N TRP A 74 -0.72 -3.72 0.91
CA TRP A 74 -0.94 -2.74 -0.16
C TRP A 74 -2.19 -1.89 0.10
N PHE A 75 -3.28 -2.54 0.51
CA PHE A 75 -4.51 -1.85 0.91
C PHE A 75 -4.29 -0.98 2.15
N LYS A 76 -3.59 -1.48 3.17
CA LYS A 76 -3.27 -0.67 4.36
C LYS A 76 -2.53 0.62 4.00
N VAL A 77 -1.57 0.55 3.08
CA VAL A 77 -0.79 1.72 2.67
C VAL A 77 -1.59 2.68 1.79
N TYR A 78 -2.24 2.19 0.74
CA TYR A 78 -2.80 3.05 -0.32
C TYR A 78 -4.31 3.26 -0.28
N LEU A 79 -5.06 2.36 0.36
CA LEU A 79 -6.50 2.50 0.54
C LEU A 79 -6.83 3.05 1.92
N ASP A 80 -6.36 2.40 2.98
CA ASP A 80 -6.70 2.77 4.36
C ASP A 80 -5.83 3.93 4.88
N GLY A 81 -4.67 4.18 4.28
CA GLY A 81 -3.73 5.20 4.73
C GLY A 81 -3.11 4.93 6.11
N THR A 82 -2.99 3.66 6.49
CA THR A 82 -2.44 3.17 7.77
C THR A 82 -1.17 2.33 7.57
N PRO A 83 -0.06 2.94 7.08
CA PRO A 83 1.17 2.23 6.77
C PRO A 83 1.83 1.53 7.97
N ASP A 84 1.59 2.04 9.18
CA ASP A 84 2.13 1.49 10.43
C ASP A 84 1.22 0.41 11.05
N ALA A 85 0.10 0.07 10.40
CA ALA A 85 -0.79 -0.97 10.89
C ALA A 85 -0.05 -2.33 10.99
N PRO A 86 -0.21 -3.07 12.09
CA PRO A 86 0.45 -4.36 12.27
C PRO A 86 -0.15 -5.41 11.34
N LEU A 87 0.73 -6.22 10.75
CA LEU A 87 0.45 -7.40 9.94
C LEU A 87 1.32 -8.55 10.44
N GLY A 88 0.94 -9.11 11.59
CA GLY A 88 1.76 -10.07 12.32
C GLY A 88 2.95 -9.38 13.01
N PRO A 89 4.20 -9.86 12.83
CA PRO A 89 5.37 -9.32 13.51
C PRO A 89 5.95 -8.04 12.86
N THR A 90 5.35 -7.55 11.77
CA THR A 90 5.81 -6.41 10.99
C THR A 90 4.67 -5.42 10.75
N THR A 91 4.97 -4.19 10.34
CA THR A 91 3.95 -3.26 9.82
C THR A 91 3.72 -3.45 8.32
N ALA A 92 2.61 -2.94 7.79
CA ALA A 92 2.34 -2.93 6.36
C ALA A 92 3.45 -2.26 5.53
N GLN A 93 3.98 -1.14 6.01
CA GLN A 93 5.09 -0.46 5.35
C GLN A 93 6.39 -1.27 5.41
N GLN A 94 6.73 -1.86 6.55
CA GLN A 94 7.94 -2.67 6.69
C GLN A 94 7.87 -3.93 5.82
N LEU A 95 6.68 -4.53 5.69
CA LEU A 95 6.47 -5.68 4.83
C LEU A 95 6.67 -5.34 3.36
N LEU A 96 6.14 -4.20 2.88
CA LEU A 96 6.23 -3.83 1.47
C LEU A 96 7.55 -3.17 1.08
N PHE A 97 8.06 -2.27 1.93
CA PHE A 97 9.16 -1.35 1.59
C PHE A 97 10.38 -1.50 2.50
N GLY A 98 10.37 -2.46 3.42
CA GLY A 98 11.53 -2.76 4.26
C GLY A 98 12.70 -3.31 3.46
N ALA A 99 13.87 -3.33 4.09
CA ALA A 99 15.09 -3.94 3.55
C ALA A 99 15.44 -5.28 4.22
N GLY A 100 14.70 -5.68 5.26
CA GLY A 100 14.95 -6.92 6.00
C GLY A 100 14.43 -8.15 5.27
N GLY A 101 14.90 -9.34 5.66
CA GLY A 101 14.52 -10.61 5.05
C GLY A 101 13.02 -10.95 5.13
N ALA A 102 12.26 -10.29 6.01
CA ALA A 102 10.81 -10.43 6.11
C ALA A 102 10.04 -9.52 5.13
N SER A 103 10.72 -8.58 4.47
CA SER A 103 10.09 -7.71 3.47
C SER A 103 9.91 -8.42 2.13
N LEU A 104 8.93 -7.96 1.35
CA LEU A 104 8.54 -8.55 0.07
C LEU A 104 9.73 -8.72 -0.89
N CYS A 105 10.47 -7.65 -1.17
CA CYS A 105 11.67 -7.73 -2.02
C CYS A 105 12.94 -8.18 -1.28
N GLY A 106 12.90 -8.25 0.06
CA GLY A 106 14.02 -8.76 0.87
C GLY A 106 14.04 -10.29 1.00
N GLY A 107 13.06 -11.00 0.42
CA GLY A 107 12.98 -12.46 0.44
C GLY A 107 11.90 -13.03 1.34
N GLY A 108 11.01 -12.19 1.89
CA GLY A 108 9.92 -12.64 2.78
C GLY A 108 8.96 -13.61 2.07
N ASP A 109 8.79 -13.43 0.77
CA ASP A 109 8.01 -14.31 -0.11
C ASP A 109 8.89 -15.31 -0.91
N GLY A 110 10.11 -15.56 -0.43
CA GLY A 110 11.09 -16.39 -1.12
C GLY A 110 11.87 -15.65 -2.21
N ARG A 111 12.52 -16.42 -3.10
CA ARG A 111 13.42 -15.87 -4.13
C ARG A 111 12.63 -15.15 -5.23
N MET A 112 13.13 -13.98 -5.62
CA MET A 112 12.54 -13.16 -6.68
C MET A 112 13.42 -13.16 -7.92
N ALA A 113 12.83 -13.41 -9.08
CA ALA A 113 13.50 -13.16 -10.36
C ALA A 113 13.54 -11.66 -10.68
N LYS A 114 12.50 -10.92 -10.28
CA LYS A 114 12.46 -9.45 -10.35
C LYS A 114 11.54 -8.92 -9.26
N CYS A 115 11.96 -7.90 -8.53
CA CYS A 115 11.13 -7.23 -7.54
C CYS A 115 11.38 -5.73 -7.58
N VAL A 116 10.36 -4.96 -7.90
CA VAL A 116 10.43 -3.49 -7.99
C VAL A 116 9.27 -2.92 -7.20
N MET A 117 9.58 -2.14 -6.17
CA MET A 117 8.60 -1.41 -5.39
C MET A 117 8.65 0.07 -5.75
N PRO A 118 7.51 0.79 -5.71
CA PRO A 118 7.54 2.23 -5.84
C PRO A 118 8.30 2.82 -4.65
N GLU A 119 8.81 4.04 -4.82
CA GLU A 119 9.37 4.81 -3.71
C GLU A 119 8.38 4.84 -2.52
N ASN A 120 8.94 4.68 -1.32
CA ASN A 120 8.16 4.52 -0.11
C ASN A 120 7.16 5.68 0.07
N ALA A 121 5.86 5.35 0.12
CA ALA A 121 4.77 6.30 0.21
C ALA A 121 4.87 7.26 1.42
N THR A 122 5.53 6.84 2.50
CA THR A 122 5.74 7.70 3.70
C THR A 122 6.96 8.60 3.61
N ALA A 123 7.98 8.27 2.79
CA ALA A 123 9.10 9.18 2.54
C ALA A 123 8.57 10.50 1.94
N ARG A 124 7.62 10.41 1.00
CA ARG A 124 6.97 11.58 0.40
C ARG A 124 6.01 12.33 1.33
N ARG A 125 5.32 11.67 2.27
CA ARG A 125 4.51 12.38 3.29
C ARG A 125 5.40 13.13 4.29
N ARG A 126 6.56 12.57 4.67
CA ARG A 126 7.54 13.26 5.51
C ARG A 126 8.19 14.42 4.77
N GLU A 127 8.53 14.28 3.50
CA GLU A 127 9.05 15.38 2.68
C GLU A 127 8.01 16.48 2.43
N ALA A 128 6.77 16.13 2.09
CA ALA A 128 5.68 17.09 1.93
C ALA A 128 5.30 17.77 3.26
N GLY A 129 5.32 17.04 4.38
CA GLY A 129 5.13 17.61 5.72
C GLY A 129 6.30 18.48 6.19
N ARG A 130 7.52 18.25 5.69
CA ARG A 130 8.71 19.07 5.98
C ARG A 130 8.78 20.32 5.09
N ALA A 131 8.26 20.25 3.86
CA ALA A 131 8.10 21.39 2.96
C ALA A 131 6.91 22.30 3.33
N GLY A 132 5.96 21.81 4.15
CA GLY A 132 4.81 22.57 4.67
C GLY A 132 5.03 23.23 6.03
N GLY A 133 6.27 23.35 6.52
CA GLY A 133 6.59 23.91 7.84
C GLY A 133 6.36 25.42 7.93
N TRP A 134 5.11 25.83 8.12
CA TRP A 134 4.80 27.16 8.66
C TRP A 134 5.28 27.22 10.12
N GLY A 135 6.00 28.31 10.41
CA GLY A 135 6.90 28.44 11.53
C GLY A 135 6.28 28.24 12.92
N ARG A 136 7.14 27.79 13.83
CA ARG A 136 6.98 28.07 15.26
C ARG A 136 6.87 29.59 15.43
N VAL A 137 5.72 30.06 15.91
CA VAL A 137 5.67 31.33 16.64
C VAL A 137 5.43 30.96 18.10
N GLY A 138 6.39 31.34 18.94
CA GLY A 138 6.36 31.15 20.38
C GLY A 138 5.27 31.98 21.06
N GLY A 139 5.15 31.71 22.35
CA GLY A 139 4.06 32.13 23.22
C GLY A 139 3.71 33.62 23.25
N LEU A 140 2.44 33.87 23.57
CA LEU A 140 2.10 34.91 24.52
C LEU A 140 0.85 34.49 25.29
N GLU A 141 1.02 34.34 26.60
CA GLU A 141 -0.05 34.23 27.57
C GLU A 141 -1.02 35.41 27.44
N ARG A 142 -2.33 35.16 27.47
CA ARG A 142 -3.29 36.11 28.03
C ARG A 142 -4.34 35.39 28.86
N ALA A 143 -4.29 35.71 30.15
CA ALA A 143 -5.21 35.34 31.18
C ALA A 143 -6.63 35.92 30.95
N GLY A 144 -7.63 35.11 31.33
CA GLY A 144 -8.84 35.49 32.05
C GLY A 144 -9.85 36.46 31.42
N ARG A 145 -11.10 35.99 31.24
CA ARG A 145 -12.21 36.24 32.20
C ARG A 145 -13.46 35.41 31.86
N PRO A 146 -14.33 35.14 32.85
CA PRO A 146 -15.27 34.02 32.86
C PRO A 146 -16.71 34.42 32.50
N GLY A 147 -17.54 33.46 32.09
CA GLY A 147 -18.99 33.61 32.11
C GLY A 147 -19.75 32.53 31.34
N GLY A 148 -20.63 31.81 32.04
CA GLY A 148 -21.81 31.18 31.42
C GLY A 148 -21.86 29.66 31.43
N PHE A 149 -22.27 29.09 32.57
CA PHE A 149 -22.82 27.74 32.67
C PHE A 149 -24.11 27.63 31.83
N ALA A 150 -24.27 26.56 31.05
CA ALA A 150 -25.54 25.87 30.82
C ALA A 150 -25.30 24.51 30.15
N ASP A 151 -25.21 23.46 30.99
CA ASP A 151 -25.51 22.08 30.64
C ASP A 151 -27.04 21.94 30.58
N LEU A 152 -27.60 21.63 29.41
CA LEU A 152 -28.96 21.10 29.30
C LEU A 152 -29.02 20.06 28.18
N ARG A 153 -28.89 18.81 28.61
CA ARG A 153 -29.51 17.62 28.01
C ARG A 153 -30.95 17.94 27.58
N THR A 154 -31.33 17.60 26.36
CA THR A 154 -32.62 16.96 26.01
C THR A 154 -32.70 16.70 24.51
N VAL A 155 -32.83 15.42 24.15
CA VAL A 155 -33.18 14.92 22.82
C VAL A 155 -34.71 14.75 22.77
N PRO A 156 -35.41 15.15 21.70
CA PRO A 156 -36.73 14.60 21.41
C PRO A 156 -36.70 13.67 20.19
N HIS A 157 -37.18 12.44 20.41
CA HIS A 157 -37.61 11.49 19.39
C HIS A 157 -38.74 12.09 18.55
N ARG A 158 -38.69 11.89 17.23
CA ARG A 158 -39.85 12.03 16.33
C ARG A 158 -40.40 10.65 16.02
N ASN A 159 -41.65 10.41 16.43
CA ASN A 159 -42.53 9.43 15.81
C ASN A 159 -43.62 10.21 15.06
N THR A 160 -43.67 10.00 13.75
CA THR A 160 -44.86 10.10 12.91
C THR A 160 -44.72 9.07 11.82
#